data_AF-A0A915ME40-F1
#
_entry.id   AF-A0A915ME40-F1
#
_cell.length_a   1.000
_cell.length_b   1.000
_cell.length_c   1.000
_cell.angle_alpha   90.00
_cell.angle_beta   90.00
_cell.angle_gamma   90.00
#
_symmetry.space_group_name_H-M   'P 1'
#
loop_
_entity.id
_entity.type
_entity.pdbx_description
1 polymer ?
#
loop_
_entity_poly.entity_id
_entity_poly.type
_entity_poly.pdbx_seq_one_letter_code
_entity_poly.pdbx_strand_id
1 'polypeptide(L)'
;QDGNLDLILIDFGLSQFSQKPEDKAVDLYVLERAIKSAHIGMELLLNKALQAYKEGGKDAENVLLRLEEVRLRGRKRDMLG
;
A
#
# COMPACT_ATOMS: atom_id res chain seq x y z
N GLN A 1 2.49 -29.48 -7.28
CA GLN A 1 3.78 -28.80 -7.06
C GLN A 1 3.41 -27.38 -6.69
N ASP A 2 3.50 -27.03 -5.41
CA ASP A 2 3.37 -25.64 -4.99
C ASP A 2 4.61 -24.92 -5.51
N GLY A 3 4.44 -24.15 -6.58
CA GLY A 3 5.50 -23.30 -7.10
C GLY A 3 5.80 -22.25 -6.05
N ASN A 4 6.90 -22.41 -5.32
CA ASN A 4 7.34 -21.42 -4.36
C ASN A 4 7.77 -20.18 -5.15
N LEU A 5 6.92 -19.14 -5.10
CA LEU A 5 7.17 -17.86 -5.74
C LEU A 5 7.85 -16.96 -4.71
N ASP A 6 9.12 -16.66 -4.95
CA ASP A 6 9.86 -15.70 -4.13
C ASP A 6 9.46 -14.27 -4.51
N LEU A 7 9.01 -13.50 -3.51
CA LEU A 7 8.70 -12.09 -3.67
C LEU A 7 9.96 -11.26 -3.37
N ILE A 8 10.47 -10.55 -4.38
CA ILE A 8 11.63 -9.67 -4.25
C ILE A 8 11.18 -8.22 -4.48
N LEU A 9 11.49 -7.35 -3.52
CA LEU A 9 11.30 -5.90 -3.66
C LEU A 9 12.53 -5.31 -4.37
N ILE A 10 12.28 -4.44 -5.34
CA ILE A 10 13.32 -3.76 -6.13
C ILE A 10 13.05 -2.26 -6.18
N ASP A 11 13.97 -1.50 -6.77
CA ASP A 11 13.85 -0.05 -7.00
C ASP A 11 13.75 0.79 -5.70
N PHE A 12 14.82 0.78 -4.92
CA PHE A 12 14.96 1.55 -3.68
C PHE A 12 15.53 2.96 -3.90
N GLY A 13 15.56 3.48 -5.14
CA GLY A 13 16.21 4.76 -5.48
C GLY A 13 15.59 5.99 -4.81
N LEU A 14 14.30 5.92 -4.49
CA LEU A 14 13.55 6.95 -3.74
C LEU A 14 13.19 6.52 -2.32
N SER A 15 13.71 5.38 -1.88
CA SER A 15 13.39 4.85 -0.54
C SER A 15 14.07 5.66 0.56
N GLN A 16 13.47 5.62 1.75
CA GLN A 16 14.01 6.27 2.93
C GLN A 16 13.70 5.44 4.18
N PHE A 17 14.58 5.50 5.17
CA PHE A 17 14.31 4.94 6.49
C PHE A 17 13.33 5.86 7.23
N SER A 18 12.11 5.39 7.46
CA SER A 18 11.12 6.14 8.25
C SER A 18 10.30 5.23 9.15
N GLN A 19 10.09 5.71 10.38
CA GLN A 19 9.17 5.10 11.34
C GLN A 19 7.82 5.81 11.41
N LYS A 20 7.63 6.88 10.62
CA LYS A 20 6.38 7.65 10.64
C LYS A 20 5.25 6.82 10.01
N PRO A 21 4.08 6.69 10.67
CA PRO A 21 2.93 6.02 10.09
C PRO A 21 2.46 6.67 8.78
N GLU A 22 2.63 7.99 8.63
CA GLU A 22 2.31 8.73 7.40
C GLU A 22 3.10 8.20 6.19
N ASP A 23 4.42 8.09 6.30
CA ASP A 23 5.26 7.70 5.17
C ASP A 23 4.91 6.27 4.72
N LYS A 24 4.73 5.36 5.69
CA LYS A 24 4.29 3.97 5.44
C LYS A 24 2.89 3.92 4.80
N ALA A 25 1.97 4.79 5.24
CA ALA A 25 0.63 4.87 4.67
C ALA A 25 0.63 5.41 3.24
N VAL A 26 1.52 6.34 2.92
CA VAL A 26 1.73 6.83 1.55
C VAL A 26 2.26 5.70 0.66
N ASP A 27 3.22 4.90 1.12
CA ASP A 27 3.72 3.74 0.37
C ASP A 27 2.61 2.72 0.07
N LEU A 28 1.79 2.37 1.07
CA LEU A 28 0.63 1.49 0.88
C LEU A 28 -0.39 2.07 -0.09
N TYR A 29 -0.59 3.39 -0.07
CA TYR A 29 -1.49 4.06 -1.00
C TYR A 29 -0.98 4.00 -2.44
N VAL A 30 0.34 4.16 -2.65
CA VAL A 30 0.97 4.00 -3.98
C VAL A 30 0.77 2.56 -4.49
N LEU A 31 1.01 1.55 -3.64
CA LEU A 31 0.76 0.15 -3.98
C LEU A 31 -0.72 -0.11 -4.33
N GLU A 32 -1.66 0.42 -3.54
CA GLU A 32 -3.09 0.31 -3.80
C GLU A 32 -3.47 0.88 -5.18
N ARG A 33 -2.96 2.08 -5.51
CA ARG A 33 -3.21 2.73 -6.81
C ARG A 33 -2.63 1.91 -7.96
N ALA A 34 -1.43 1.36 -7.81
CA ALA A 34 -0.80 0.51 -8.81
C ALA A 34 -1.65 -0.76 -9.07
N ILE A 35 -2.06 -1.47 -8.02
CA ILE A 35 -2.90 -2.68 -8.14
C ILE A 35 -4.24 -2.34 -8.81
N LYS A 36 -4.90 -1.26 -8.40
CA LYS A 36 -6.17 -0.82 -8.99
C LYS A 36 -6.05 -0.40 -10.45
N SER A 37 -4.89 0.13 -10.86
CA SER A 37 -4.63 0.51 -12.26
C SER A 37 -4.34 -0.68 -13.18
N ALA A 38 -3.87 -1.81 -12.65
CA ALA A 38 -3.44 -2.95 -13.46
C ALA A 38 -4.62 -3.70 -14.10
N HIS A 39 -5.68 -3.99 -13.35
CA HIS A 39 -6.87 -4.70 -13.88
C HIS A 39 -8.09 -4.54 -12.96
N ILE A 40 -9.30 -4.52 -13.55
CA ILE A 40 -10.57 -4.51 -12.81
C ILE A 40 -10.73 -5.81 -12.00
N GLY A 41 -11.02 -5.72 -10.70
CA GLY A 41 -11.28 -6.91 -9.88
C GLY A 41 -10.07 -7.50 -9.13
N MET A 42 -8.94 -6.78 -9.07
CA MET A 42 -7.81 -7.14 -8.19
C MET A 42 -8.02 -6.75 -6.71
N GLU A 43 -9.25 -6.40 -6.31
CA GLU A 43 -9.57 -6.04 -4.92
C GLU A 43 -9.24 -7.16 -3.93
N LEU A 44 -9.40 -8.42 -4.34
CA LEU A 44 -9.03 -9.56 -3.52
C LEU A 44 -7.52 -9.58 -3.23
N LEU A 45 -6.68 -9.25 -4.22
CA LEU A 45 -5.23 -9.17 -4.03
C LEU A 45 -4.87 -8.04 -3.08
N LEU A 46 -5.47 -6.86 -3.28
CA LEU A 46 -5.27 -5.72 -2.40
C LEU A 46 -5.65 -6.06 -0.95
N ASN A 47 -6.80 -6.68 -0.73
CA ASN A 47 -7.26 -7.06 0.59
C ASN A 47 -6.31 -8.07 1.25
N LYS A 48 -5.82 -9.07 0.50
CA LYS A 48 -4.81 -10.01 1.01
C LYS A 48 -3.50 -9.30 1.38
N ALA A 49 -3.03 -8.35 0.57
CA ALA A 49 -1.81 -7.60 0.85
C ALA A 49 -1.95 -6.73 2.12
N LEU A 50 -3.09 -6.02 2.28
CA LEU A 50 -3.35 -5.22 3.47
C LEU A 50 -3.55 -6.08 4.73
N GLN A 51 -4.16 -7.26 4.60
CA GLN A 51 -4.27 -8.21 5.69
C GLN A 51 -2.89 -8.71 6.14
N ALA A 52 -2.05 -9.15 5.20
CA ALA A 52 -0.69 -9.59 5.50
C ALA A 52 0.13 -8.47 6.17
N TYR A 53 -0.04 -7.22 5.71
CA TYR A 53 0.58 -6.05 6.33
C TYR A 53 0.10 -5.87 7.79
N LYS A 54 -1.20 -6.02 8.04
CA LYS A 54 -1.79 -5.93 9.38
C LYS A 54 -1.22 -6.96 10.34
N GLU A 55 -1.02 -8.19 9.87
CA GLU A 55 -0.51 -9.31 10.67
C GLU A 55 1.00 -9.22 10.91
N GLY A 56 1.74 -8.53 10.04
CA GLY A 56 3.21 -8.50 10.06
C GLY A 56 3.87 -7.50 11.01
N GLY A 57 3.15 -6.57 11.64
CA GLY A 57 3.78 -5.46 12.38
C GLY A 57 3.01 -4.92 13.58
N LYS A 58 3.75 -4.52 14.62
CA LYS A 58 3.18 -3.95 15.86
C LYS A 58 2.43 -2.63 15.65
N ASP A 59 2.84 -1.83 14.67
CA ASP A 59 2.26 -0.51 14.37
C ASP A 59 1.31 -0.53 13.17
N ALA A 60 1.01 -1.71 12.62
CA ALA A 60 0.27 -1.82 11.37
C ALA A 60 -1.13 -1.18 11.46
N GLU A 61 -1.78 -1.26 12.63
CA GLU A 61 -3.09 -0.63 12.85
C GLU A 61 -3.03 0.90 12.73
N ASN A 62 -2.01 1.54 13.30
CA ASN A 62 -1.81 2.99 13.18
C ASN A 62 -1.55 3.41 11.73
N VAL A 63 -0.78 2.60 10.99
CA VAL A 63 -0.53 2.85 9.56
C VAL A 63 -1.81 2.71 8.74
N LEU A 64 -2.62 1.68 8.99
CA LEU A 64 -3.88 1.45 8.28
C LEU A 64 -4.92 2.52 8.59
N LEU A 65 -4.98 3.02 9.83
CA LEU A 65 -5.81 4.17 10.17
C LEU A 65 -5.37 5.41 9.37
N ARG A 66 -4.05 5.65 9.31
CA ARG A 66 -3.49 6.78 8.56
C ARG A 66 -3.68 6.64 7.04
N LEU A 67 -3.69 5.42 6.52
CA LEU A 67 -3.98 5.12 5.12
C LEU A 67 -5.38 5.61 4.72
N GLU A 68 -6.39 5.50 5.59
CA GLU A 68 -7.72 6.07 5.29
C GLU A 68 -7.67 7.59 5.10
N GLU A 69 -6.89 8.30 5.92
CA GLU A 69 -6.70 9.74 5.79
C GLU A 69 -5.91 10.11 4.53
N VAL A 70 -4.91 9.31 4.16
CA VAL A 70 -4.18 9.45 2.88
C VAL A 70 -5.14 9.26 1.71
N ARG A 71 -6.02 8.23 1.74
CA ARG A 71 -7.02 7.98 0.70
C ARG A 71 -7.96 9.17 0.51
N LEU A 72 -8.42 9.79 1.60
CA LEU A 72 -9.30 10.97 1.54
C LEU A 72 -8.60 12.17 0.88
N ARG A 73 -7.32 12.39 1.20
CA ARG A 73 -6.51 13.46 0.58
C ARG A 73 -6.20 13.18 -0.89
N GLY A 74 -5.90 11.93 -1.23
CA GLY A 74 -5.61 11.50 -2.60
C GLY A 74 -6.83 11.59 -3.54
N ARG A 75 -8.06 11.48 -3.02
CA ARG A 75 -9.30 11.60 -3.80
C ARG A 75 -9.66 13.03 -4.22
N LYS A 76 -8.96 14.07 -3.75
CA LYS A 76 -9.35 15.48 -3.96
C LYS A 76 -8.47 16.29 -4.93
N ARG A 77 -7.73 15.62 -5.83
CA ARG A 77 -6.99 16.27 -6.93
C ARG A 77 -7.26 15.68 -8.33
N ASP A 78 -8.37 14.98 -8.52
CA ASP A 78 -8.87 14.59 -9.86
C ASP A 78 -9.80 15.67 -10.49
N MET A 79 -9.70 16.94 -10.07
CA MET A 79 -10.44 18.06 -10.66
C MET A 79 -9.59 19.34 -10.59
N LEU A 80 -9.41 20.02 -11.75
CA LEU A 80 -8.56 21.18 -12.06
C LEU A 80 -7.16 20.85 -12.62
N GLY A 81 -7.19 20.27 -13.82
CA GLY A 81 -6.41 20.74 -14.96
C GLY A 81 -7.39 21.05 -16.07
#